data_AF-A0A645BQH9-F1
#
_entry.id   AF-A0A645BQH9-F1
#
_cell.length_a   1.000
_cell.length_b   1.000
_cell.length_c   1.000
_cell.angle_alpha   90.00
_cell.angle_beta   90.00
_cell.angle_gamma   90.00
#
_symmetry.space_group_name_H-M   'P 1'
#
loop_
_entity.id
_entity.type
_entity.pdbx_description
1 polymer ?
#
loop_
_entity_poly.entity_id
_entity_poly.type
_entity_poly.pdbx_seq_one_letter_code
_entity_poly.pdbx_strand_id
1 'polypeptide(L)'
;MRKVTSWLAIVAAILVVLALSSLAYINAGVKEGVAVEVPVFSAKNLADGEYVGKTNQGRWSNQVTVYVQNGKITEIHLDKDVMFPMKDLAEKFLCK
;
A
#
# COMPACT_ATOMS: atom_id res chain seq x y z
N MET A 1 -0.74 26.46 40.84
CA MET A 1 -1.80 25.82 40.02
C MET A 1 -1.84 26.33 38.56
N ARG A 2 -1.89 27.65 38.29
CA ARG A 2 -1.94 28.21 36.91
C ARG A 2 -0.83 27.73 35.96
N LYS A 3 0.40 27.52 36.47
CA LYS A 3 1.53 27.02 35.66
C LYS A 3 1.35 25.54 35.26
N VAL A 4 0.83 24.71 36.17
CA VAL A 4 0.60 23.27 35.92
C VAL A 4 -0.56 23.06 34.96
N THR A 5 -1.66 23.80 35.11
CA THR A 5 -2.78 23.75 34.16
C THR A 5 -2.38 24.25 32.76
N SER A 6 -1.48 25.24 32.69
CA SER A 6 -0.93 25.71 31.40
C SER A 6 -0.06 24.66 30.71
N TRP A 7 0.77 23.93 31.46
CA TRP A 7 1.58 22.83 30.91
C TRP A 7 0.71 21.65 30.47
N LEU A 8 -0.31 21.31 31.25
CA LEU A 8 -1.26 20.27 30.91
C LEU A 8 -1.99 20.58 29.59
N ALA A 9 -2.40 21.84 29.40
CA ALA A 9 -3.04 22.31 28.17
C ALA A 9 -2.11 22.20 26.95
N ILE A 10 -0.82 22.52 27.10
CA ILE A 10 0.17 22.39 26.02
C ILE A 10 0.36 20.92 25.64
N VAL A 11 0.51 20.03 26.63
CA VAL A 11 0.64 18.59 26.37
C VAL A 11 -0.61 18.04 25.67
N ALA A 12 -1.80 18.43 26.13
CA ALA A 12 -3.06 18.04 25.49
C ALA A 12 -3.12 18.54 24.04
N ALA A 13 -2.72 19.79 23.77
CA ALA A 13 -2.68 20.33 22.41
C ALA A 13 -1.72 19.57 21.50
N ILE A 14 -0.53 19.20 22.00
CA ILE A 14 0.44 18.38 21.24
C ILE A 14 -0.16 17.01 20.91
N LEU A 15 -0.80 16.34 21.88
CA LEU A 15 -1.43 15.05 21.65
C LEU A 15 -2.53 15.13 20.59
N VAL A 16 -3.32 16.20 20.58
CA VAL A 16 -4.34 16.43 19.54
C VAL A 16 -3.70 16.58 18.16
N VAL A 17 -2.61 17.34 18.03
CA VAL A 17 -1.89 17.49 16.75
C VAL A 17 -1.33 16.15 16.27
N LEU A 18 -0.73 15.36 17.17
CA LEU A 18 -0.22 14.02 16.85
C LEU A 18 -1.35 13.08 16.42
N ALA A 19 -2.49 13.09 17.12
CA ALA A 19 -3.64 12.27 16.75
C ALA A 19 -4.16 12.65 15.35
N LEU A 20 -4.38 13.94 15.09
CA LEU A 20 -4.90 14.41 13.80
C LEU A 20 -3.93 14.10 12.64
N SER A 21 -2.62 14.32 12.83
CA SER A 21 -1.62 14.01 11.81
C SER A 21 -1.53 12.51 11.53
N SER A 22 -1.60 11.66 12.56
CA SER A 22 -1.62 10.20 12.37
C SER A 22 -2.87 9.73 11.62
N LEU A 23 -4.04 10.28 11.93
CA LEU A 23 -5.30 9.96 11.24
C LEU A 23 -5.26 10.39 9.78
N ALA A 24 -4.72 11.58 9.49
CA ALA A 24 -4.52 12.04 8.12
C ALA A 24 -3.55 11.13 7.36
N TYR A 25 -2.46 10.71 8.00
CA TYR A 25 -1.46 9.83 7.40
C TYR A 25 -2.00 8.42 7.11
N ILE A 26 -2.78 7.83 8.02
CA ILE A 26 -3.37 6.50 7.84
C ILE A 26 -4.37 6.50 6.67
N ASN A 27 -5.16 7.58 6.53
CA ASN A 27 -6.17 7.70 5.48
C ASN A 27 -5.60 8.11 4.11
N ALA A 28 -4.34 8.52 4.04
CA ALA A 28 -3.71 8.90 2.78
C ALA A 28 -3.61 7.69 1.83
N GLY A 29 -4.12 7.85 0.60
CA GLY A 29 -4.07 6.81 -0.43
C GLY A 29 -5.20 5.76 -0.36
N VAL A 30 -6.08 5.80 0.64
CA VAL A 30 -7.20 4.83 0.77
C VAL A 30 -8.24 5.03 -0.34
N LYS A 31 -8.61 6.29 -0.65
CA LYS A 31 -9.60 6.58 -1.69
C LYS A 31 -9.07 6.20 -3.07
N GLU A 32 -7.80 6.50 -3.31
CA GLU A 32 -7.08 6.21 -4.54
C GLU A 32 -6.92 4.71 -4.75
N GLY A 33 -6.69 3.94 -3.68
CA GLY A 33 -6.64 2.47 -3.73
C GLY A 33 -7.99 1.82 -4.04
N VAL A 34 -9.08 2.31 -3.45
CA VAL A 34 -10.44 1.80 -3.70
C VAL A 34 -10.91 2.10 -5.13
N ALA A 35 -10.44 3.19 -5.73
CA ALA A 35 -10.78 3.59 -7.09
C ALA A 35 -9.92 2.92 -8.17
N VAL A 36 -9.01 2.00 -7.82
CA VAL A 36 -8.23 1.26 -8.81
C VAL A 36 -9.15 0.26 -9.52
N GLU A 37 -9.61 0.64 -10.71
CA GLU A 37 -10.23 -0.30 -11.63
C GLU A 37 -9.14 -1.26 -12.15
N VAL A 38 -9.23 -2.53 -11.75
CA VAL A 38 -8.39 -3.59 -12.32
C VAL A 38 -9.10 -4.08 -13.57
N PRO A 39 -8.63 -3.73 -14.79
CA PRO A 39 -9.26 -4.21 -15.99
C PRO A 39 -9.18 -5.73 -16.04
N VAL A 40 -10.28 -6.38 -16.40
CA VAL A 40 -10.31 -7.82 -16.63
C VAL A 40 -9.48 -8.10 -17.88
N PHE A 41 -8.24 -8.55 -17.70
CA PHE A 41 -7.37 -8.92 -18.79
C PHE A 41 -7.39 -10.43 -19.00
N SER A 42 -7.31 -10.86 -20.26
CA SER A 42 -7.19 -12.28 -20.61
C SER A 42 -5.73 -12.61 -20.85
N ALA A 43 -5.18 -13.54 -20.06
CA ALA A 43 -3.81 -14.03 -20.25
C ALA A 43 -3.62 -14.90 -21.50
N LYS A 44 -4.71 -15.24 -22.21
CA LYS A 44 -4.72 -16.23 -23.31
C LYS A 44 -3.81 -15.87 -24.49
N ASN A 45 -3.42 -14.60 -24.61
CA ASN A 45 -2.57 -14.08 -25.68
C ASN A 45 -1.39 -13.23 -25.14
N LEU A 46 -1.04 -13.34 -23.86
CA LEU A 46 0.15 -12.65 -23.38
C LEU A 46 1.38 -13.31 -24.00
N ALA A 47 2.25 -12.48 -24.57
CA ALA A 47 3.55 -12.92 -25.03
C ALA A 47 4.41 -13.33 -23.82
N ASP A 48 5.36 -14.21 -24.06
CA ASP A 48 6.34 -14.57 -23.06
C ASP A 48 7.25 -13.38 -22.76
N GLY A 49 7.57 -13.18 -21.49
CA GLY A 49 8.38 -12.05 -21.05
C GLY A 49 8.11 -11.60 -19.63
N GLU A 50 8.68 -10.46 -19.31
CA GLU A 50 8.62 -9.82 -18.00
C GLU A 50 7.69 -8.60 -18.05
N TYR A 51 6.78 -8.52 -17.10
CA TYR A 51 5.79 -7.45 -16.99
C TYR A 51 5.92 -6.76 -15.64
N VAL A 52 6.35 -5.50 -15.64
CA VAL A 52 6.54 -4.72 -14.42
C VAL A 52 5.34 -3.81 -14.17
N GLY A 53 4.63 -4.06 -13.06
CA GLY A 53 3.56 -3.23 -12.54
C GLY A 53 4.06 -2.34 -11.40
N LYS A 54 3.69 -1.05 -11.40
CA LYS A 54 4.04 -0.10 -10.33
C LYS A 54 2.82 0.70 -9.91
N THR A 55 2.65 0.88 -8.61
CA THR A 55 1.67 1.80 -8.04
C THR A 55 2.39 2.84 -7.18
N ASN A 56 1.97 4.10 -7.28
CA ASN A 56 2.57 5.23 -6.56
C ASN A 56 1.49 5.97 -5.74
N GLN A 57 0.93 5.30 -4.74
CA GLN A 57 -0.16 5.81 -3.90
C GLN A 57 0.31 6.06 -2.45
N GLY A 58 1.39 6.82 -2.31
CA GLY A 58 1.95 7.16 -0.99
C GLY A 58 2.41 5.93 -0.22
N ARG A 59 1.86 5.69 0.98
CA ARG A 59 2.19 4.52 1.82
C ARG A 59 1.83 3.18 1.17
N TRP A 60 0.95 3.19 0.16
CA TRP A 60 0.50 2.01 -0.58
C TRP A 60 1.28 1.76 -1.88
N SER A 61 2.35 2.52 -2.11
CA SER A 61 3.18 2.34 -3.31
C SER A 61 3.87 0.98 -3.28
N ASN A 62 3.68 0.17 -4.33
CA ASN A 62 4.30 -1.13 -4.50
C ASN A 62 4.77 -1.33 -5.95
N GLN A 63 5.65 -2.31 -6.13
CA GLN A 63 6.12 -2.75 -7.43
C GLN A 63 6.12 -4.28 -7.47
N VAL A 64 5.56 -4.82 -8.55
CA VAL A 64 5.48 -6.25 -8.81
C VAL A 64 6.02 -6.52 -10.22
N THR A 65 6.78 -7.58 -10.35
CA THR A 65 7.24 -8.10 -11.64
C THR A 65 6.60 -9.47 -11.86
N VAL A 66 5.97 -9.65 -13.03
CA VAL A 66 5.28 -10.89 -13.41
C VAL A 66 5.99 -11.52 -14.60
N TYR A 67 6.35 -12.79 -14.47
CA TYR A 67 7.01 -13.54 -15.54
C TYR A 67 6.02 -14.47 -16.23
N VAL A 68 5.90 -14.33 -17.54
CA VAL A 68 5.01 -15.14 -18.38
C VAL A 68 5.84 -16.04 -19.30
N GLN A 69 5.52 -17.33 -19.31
CA GLN A 69 6.08 -18.31 -20.24
C GLN A 69 4.99 -19.25 -20.77
N ASN A 70 5.03 -19.55 -22.07
CA ASN A 70 4.00 -20.29 -22.79
C ASN A 70 2.58 -19.77 -22.52
N GLY A 71 2.40 -18.45 -22.45
CA GLY A 71 1.11 -17.82 -22.17
C GLY A 71 0.56 -18.08 -20.76
N LYS A 72 1.41 -18.49 -19.80
CA LYS A 72 1.07 -18.72 -18.40
C LYS A 72 1.94 -17.87 -17.49
N ILE A 73 1.36 -17.35 -16.41
CA ILE A 73 2.12 -16.73 -15.34
C ILE A 73 2.90 -17.84 -14.63
N THR A 74 4.22 -17.72 -14.63
CA THR A 74 5.13 -18.69 -14.01
C THR A 74 5.61 -18.22 -12.65
N GLU A 75 5.77 -16.91 -12.48
CA GLU A 75 6.31 -16.34 -11.27
C GLU A 75 5.83 -14.90 -11.08
N ILE A 76 5.65 -14.50 -9.81
CA ILE A 76 5.32 -13.14 -9.42
C ILE A 76 6.30 -12.72 -8.33
N HIS A 77 7.09 -11.68 -8.61
CA HIS A 77 8.05 -11.08 -7.69
C HIS A 77 7.51 -9.76 -7.15
N LEU A 78 7.48 -9.63 -5.82
CA LEU A 78 7.16 -8.38 -5.15
C LEU A 78 8.47 -7.60 -4.93
N ASP A 79 8.90 -6.82 -5.92
CA ASP A 79 10.16 -6.07 -5.88
C ASP A 79 10.18 -5.01 -4.78
N LYS A 80 9.01 -4.39 -4.54
CA LYS A 80 8.83 -3.39 -3.49
C LYS A 80 7.44 -3.53 -2.90
N ASP A 81 7.40 -3.82 -1.60
CA ASP A 81 6.15 -3.86 -0.86
C ASP A 81 5.78 -2.48 -0.29
N VAL A 82 4.54 -2.37 0.18
CA VAL A 82 4.03 -1.22 0.91
C VAL A 82 4.82 -1.02 2.21
N MET A 83 4.77 0.20 2.77
CA MET A 83 5.57 0.55 3.96
C MET A 83 5.29 -0.35 5.18
N PHE A 84 4.06 -0.85 5.31
CA PHE A 84 3.65 -1.75 6.39
C PHE A 84 3.05 -3.02 5.78
N PRO A 85 3.89 -4.02 5.44
CA PRO A 85 3.44 -5.20 4.74
C PRO A 85 2.64 -6.12 5.65
N MET A 86 1.52 -6.66 5.14
CA MET A 86 0.78 -7.75 5.75
C MET A 86 1.20 -9.06 5.08
N LYS A 87 2.07 -9.83 5.76
CA LYS A 87 2.63 -11.09 5.24
C LYS A 87 1.53 -12.06 4.77
N ASP A 88 0.48 -12.19 5.57
CA ASP A 88 -0.64 -13.11 5.29
C ASP A 88 -1.40 -12.74 4.00
N LEU A 89 -1.43 -11.46 3.61
CA LEU A 89 -2.08 -11.04 2.37
C LEU A 89 -1.23 -11.39 1.16
N ALA A 90 0.07 -11.09 1.20
CA ALA A 90 0.97 -11.38 0.10
C ALA A 90 0.99 -12.89 -0.21
N GLU A 91 1.08 -13.73 0.81
CA GLU A 91 1.00 -15.18 0.65
C GLU A 91 -0.34 -15.61 0.04
N LYS A 92 -1.47 -15.10 0.57
CA LYS A 92 -2.81 -15.50 0.11
C LYS A 92 -3.12 -15.12 -1.34
N PHE A 93 -2.56 -14.01 -1.83
CA PHE A 93 -2.86 -13.48 -3.16
C PHE A 93 -1.80 -13.82 -4.21
N LEU A 94 -0.54 -14.05 -3.81
CA LEU A 94 0.57 -14.29 -4.73
C LEU A 94 1.04 -15.75 -4.77
N CYS A 95 0.88 -16.51 -3.68
CA CYS A 95 1.22 -17.94 -3.61
C CYS A 95 -0.06 -18.77 -3.53
N LYS A 96 -0.60 -19.16 -4.70
CA LYS A 96 -1.68 -20.15 -4.77
C LYS A 96 -1.29 -21.33 -5.63
#